data_AF-A0A821KR03-F1
#
_entry.id   AF-A0A821KR03-F1
#
_cell.length_a   1.000
_cell.length_b   1.000
_cell.length_c   1.000
_cell.angle_alpha   90.00
_cell.angle_beta   90.00
_cell.angle_gamma   90.00
#
_symmetry.space_group_name_H-M   'P 1'
#
loop_
_entity.id
_entity.type
_entity.pdbx_description
1 polymer ?
#
loop_
_entity_poly.entity_id
_entity_poly.type
_entity_poly.pdbx_seq_one_letter_code
_entity_poly.pdbx_strand_id
1 'polypeptide(L)'
;LCYTSPVWLSTEIDGIRIVSGRTLDFFQRLPQEIFNIFAILSTSPGAKLFSAYMDYKYENQMAEMLLNELKSSGTTNGLEEAVKQCIAAASHENDPSIQKLLLKAALFGRSFLCVNLNNPRGSIRPTVQVINDLCTNVIRDLRLINNLHHINISMPLTFKQLRI
;
A
#
# COMPACT_ATOMS: atom_id res chain seq x y z
N LEU A 1 18.56 -8.94 -14.06
CA LEU A 1 19.81 -8.34 -13.54
C LEU A 1 20.97 -9.12 -14.12
N CYS A 2 21.81 -8.49 -14.93
CA CYS A 2 23.04 -9.09 -15.45
C CYS A 2 24.20 -8.19 -14.99
N TYR A 3 25.03 -8.69 -14.07
CA TYR A 3 26.16 -7.94 -13.52
C TYR A 3 27.42 -8.31 -14.29
N THR A 4 28.15 -7.32 -14.79
CA THR A 4 29.39 -7.52 -15.56
C THR A 4 30.65 -7.50 -14.70
N SER A 5 30.51 -7.28 -13.39
CA SER A 5 31.58 -7.27 -12.39
C SER A 5 31.18 -8.12 -11.18
N PRO A 6 32.15 -8.57 -10.35
CA PRO A 6 31.83 -9.22 -9.08
C PRO A 6 30.88 -8.37 -8.24
N VAL A 7 29.97 -9.03 -7.52
CA VAL A 7 29.03 -8.40 -6.59
C VAL A 7 29.21 -8.98 -5.19
N TRP A 8 28.97 -8.16 -4.18
CA TRP A 8 28.91 -8.60 -2.80
C TRP A 8 27.46 -8.69 -2.35
N LEU A 9 27.14 -9.75 -1.59
CA LEU A 9 25.79 -10.04 -1.13
C LEU A 9 25.74 -9.91 0.40
N SER A 10 24.78 -9.14 0.89
CA SER A 10 24.43 -9.07 2.32
C SER A 10 23.05 -9.64 2.53
N THR A 11 22.89 -10.49 3.54
CA THR A 11 21.56 -10.85 4.03
C THR A 11 20.96 -9.68 4.81
N GLU A 12 19.73 -9.33 4.48
CA GLU A 12 18.91 -8.36 5.21
C GLU A 12 17.69 -9.08 5.79
N ILE A 13 16.96 -8.41 6.67
CA ILE A 13 15.80 -8.99 7.38
C ILE A 13 14.67 -9.48 6.45
N ASP A 14 14.60 -8.93 5.24
CA ASP A 14 13.51 -9.13 4.28
C ASP A 14 14.02 -9.37 2.85
N GLY A 15 15.32 -9.61 2.68
CA GLY A 15 15.89 -9.87 1.37
C GLY A 15 17.41 -9.94 1.36
N ILE A 16 17.97 -9.67 0.20
CA ILE A 16 19.41 -9.67 -0.06
C ILE A 16 19.78 -8.33 -0.69
N ARG A 17 20.73 -7.64 -0.08
CA ARG A 17 21.35 -6.45 -0.66
C ARG A 17 22.49 -6.88 -1.58
N ILE A 18 22.49 -6.36 -2.80
CA ILE A 18 23.48 -6.66 -3.84
C ILE A 18 24.29 -5.39 -4.10
N VAL A 19 25.55 -5.42 -3.69
CA VAL A 19 26.48 -4.31 -3.89
C VAL A 19 27.35 -4.63 -5.12
N SER A 20 27.28 -3.78 -6.14
CA SER A 20 28.21 -3.82 -7.27
C SER A 20 29.10 -2.57 -7.26
N GLY A 21 30.11 -2.51 -8.14
CA GLY A 21 30.91 -1.30 -8.31
C GLY A 21 30.14 -0.09 -8.86
N ARG A 22 28.86 -0.23 -9.24
CA ARG A 22 28.05 0.81 -9.87
C ARG A 22 26.67 1.00 -9.26
N THR A 23 26.12 -0.02 -8.61
CA THR A 23 24.74 -0.05 -8.13
C THR A 23 24.68 -0.67 -6.74
N LEU A 24 23.66 -0.26 -6.01
CA LEU A 24 23.24 -0.91 -4.79
C LEU A 24 21.80 -1.36 -4.96
N ASP A 25 21.63 -2.62 -5.31
CA ASP A 25 20.33 -3.21 -5.62
C ASP A 25 19.79 -4.01 -4.43
N PHE A 26 18.47 -4.15 -4.35
CA PHE A 26 17.82 -4.95 -3.31
C PHE A 26 16.93 -6.00 -3.94
N PHE A 27 17.16 -7.26 -3.56
CA PHE A 27 16.39 -8.41 -4.02
C PHE A 27 15.60 -8.99 -2.86
N GLN A 28 14.27 -8.97 -2.96
CA GLN A 28 13.38 -9.55 -1.98
C GLN A 28 12.36 -10.47 -2.63
N ARG A 29 11.84 -11.40 -1.83
CA ARG A 29 10.58 -12.08 -2.18
C ARG A 29 9.48 -11.02 -2.25
N LEU A 30 8.59 -11.15 -3.23
CA LEU A 30 7.41 -10.28 -3.34
C LEU A 30 6.61 -10.29 -2.02
N PRO A 31 6.41 -9.14 -1.35
CA PRO A 31 5.63 -9.07 -0.13
C PRO A 31 4.19 -9.54 -0.34
N GLN A 32 3.62 -10.22 0.65
CA GLN A 32 2.29 -10.80 0.55
C GLN A 32 1.21 -9.71 0.41
N GLU A 33 1.43 -8.55 1.01
CA GLU A 33 0.57 -7.38 0.96
C GLU A 33 0.40 -6.86 -0.47
N ILE A 34 1.52 -6.76 -1.22
CA ILE A 34 1.54 -6.40 -2.64
C ILE A 34 0.88 -7.48 -3.48
N PHE A 35 1.27 -8.74 -3.24
CA PHE A 35 0.72 -9.88 -3.98
C PHE A 35 -0.80 -9.97 -3.83
N ASN A 36 -1.33 -9.78 -2.62
CA ASN A 36 -2.76 -9.85 -2.37
C ASN A 36 -3.54 -8.79 -3.17
N ILE A 37 -2.95 -7.64 -3.52
CA ILE A 37 -3.63 -6.61 -4.32
C ILE A 37 -3.48 -6.86 -5.81
N PHE A 38 -2.28 -7.18 -6.28
CA PHE A 38 -1.96 -7.23 -7.71
C PHE A 38 -1.98 -8.64 -8.32
N ALA A 39 -2.17 -9.70 -7.52
CA ALA A 39 -2.30 -11.04 -8.06
C ALA A 39 -3.48 -11.13 -9.04
N ILE A 40 -3.25 -11.85 -10.13
CA ILE A 40 -4.27 -12.12 -11.15
C ILE A 40 -5.47 -12.81 -10.47
N LEU A 41 -6.67 -12.30 -10.72
CA LEU A 41 -7.92 -12.80 -10.14
C LEU A 41 -7.93 -12.79 -8.60
N SER A 42 -7.17 -11.89 -7.98
CA SER A 42 -7.22 -11.73 -6.54
C SER A 42 -8.62 -11.33 -6.08
N THR A 43 -9.13 -12.08 -5.10
CA THR A 43 -10.41 -11.82 -4.44
C THR A 43 -10.24 -11.13 -3.09
N SER A 44 -9.02 -10.67 -2.77
CA SER A 44 -8.76 -9.97 -1.51
C SER A 44 -9.56 -8.67 -1.42
N PRO A 45 -9.96 -8.22 -0.20
CA PRO A 45 -10.65 -6.95 -0.03
C PRO A 45 -9.86 -5.77 -0.62
N GLY A 46 -8.54 -5.74 -0.41
CA GLY A 46 -7.65 -4.70 -0.94
C GLY A 46 -7.61 -4.68 -2.47
N ALA A 47 -7.57 -5.85 -3.12
CA ALA A 47 -7.64 -5.94 -4.58
C ALA A 47 -8.96 -5.37 -5.12
N LYS A 48 -10.10 -5.75 -4.51
CA LYS A 48 -11.41 -5.23 -4.90
C LYS A 48 -11.52 -3.72 -4.73
N LEU A 49 -11.01 -3.17 -3.62
CA LEU A 49 -11.01 -1.72 -3.38
C LEU A 49 -10.10 -0.98 -4.37
N PHE A 50 -8.93 -1.54 -4.66
CA PHE A 50 -8.02 -0.98 -5.64
C PHE A 50 -8.63 -0.96 -7.05
N SER A 51 -9.28 -2.05 -7.47
CA SER A 51 -10.03 -2.12 -8.72
C SER A 51 -11.19 -1.12 -8.76
N ALA A 52 -11.96 -1.01 -7.66
CA ALA A 52 -13.04 -0.02 -7.56
C ALA A 52 -12.50 1.42 -7.70
N TYR A 53 -11.34 1.71 -7.13
CA TYR A 53 -10.68 3.00 -7.30
C TYR A 53 -10.20 3.23 -8.74
N MET A 54 -9.69 2.22 -9.43
CA MET A 54 -9.35 2.34 -10.85
C MET A 54 -10.57 2.61 -11.71
N ASP A 55 -11.64 1.84 -11.52
CA ASP A 55 -12.89 2.05 -12.24
C ASP A 55 -13.44 3.46 -11.98
N TYR A 56 -13.41 3.93 -10.73
CA TYR A 56 -13.80 5.30 -10.40
C TYR A 56 -12.92 6.34 -11.11
N LYS A 57 -11.60 6.15 -11.11
CA LYS A 57 -10.64 7.06 -11.76
C LYS A 57 -10.83 7.14 -13.28
N TYR A 58 -11.29 6.06 -13.91
CA TYR A 58 -11.57 5.97 -15.34
C TYR A 58 -13.05 6.12 -15.68
N GLU A 59 -13.87 6.63 -14.75
CA GLU A 59 -15.31 6.88 -14.93
C GLU A 59 -16.11 5.64 -15.36
N ASN A 60 -15.64 4.46 -14.96
CA ASN A 60 -16.33 3.20 -15.16
C ASN A 60 -17.36 2.97 -14.04
N GLN A 61 -18.58 2.59 -14.44
CA GLN A 61 -19.72 2.37 -13.52
C GLN A 61 -19.51 1.18 -12.56
N MET A 62 -18.54 0.30 -12.85
CA MET A 62 -18.24 -0.89 -12.04
C MET A 62 -17.73 -0.57 -10.62
N ALA A 63 -17.24 0.64 -10.38
CA ALA A 63 -16.74 1.07 -9.07
C ALA A 63 -17.80 0.94 -7.97
N GLU A 64 -19.05 1.33 -8.25
CA GLU A 64 -20.14 1.27 -7.28
C GLU A 64 -20.49 -0.18 -6.93
N MET A 65 -20.52 -1.07 -7.92
CA MET A 65 -20.78 -2.49 -7.73
C MET A 65 -19.74 -3.12 -6.79
N LEU A 66 -18.45 -2.89 -7.04
CA LEU A 66 -17.35 -3.42 -6.22
C LEU A 66 -17.38 -2.87 -4.78
N LEU A 67 -17.70 -1.59 -4.61
CA LEU A 67 -17.87 -0.99 -3.28
C LEU A 67 -19.07 -1.59 -2.54
N ASN A 68 -20.17 -1.85 -3.23
CA ASN A 68 -21.34 -2.48 -2.64
C ASN A 68 -21.05 -3.93 -2.24
N GLU A 69 -20.30 -4.68 -3.05
CA GLU A 69 -19.84 -6.03 -2.71
C GLU A 69 -18.96 -6.04 -1.45
N LEU A 70 -18.03 -5.08 -1.33
CA LEU A 70 -17.19 -4.92 -0.14
C LEU A 70 -18.01 -4.63 1.12
N LYS A 71 -19.10 -3.85 1.01
CA LYS A 71 -20.00 -3.52 2.11
C LYS A 71 -20.97 -4.65 2.46
N SER A 72 -21.45 -5.39 1.45
CA SER A 72 -22.52 -6.40 1.58
C SER A 72 -22.03 -7.77 2.02
N SER A 73 -20.72 -8.02 2.01
CA SER A 73 -20.06 -9.27 2.44
C SER A 73 -20.24 -9.65 3.93
N GLY A 74 -21.29 -9.16 4.60
CA GLY A 74 -21.74 -9.61 5.92
C GLY A 74 -20.95 -9.05 7.11
N THR A 75 -19.84 -8.35 6.87
CA THR A 75 -19.04 -7.73 7.93
C THR A 75 -18.82 -6.27 7.60
N THR A 76 -19.19 -5.35 8.51
CA THR A 76 -18.77 -3.95 8.46
C THR A 76 -17.23 -3.78 8.42
N ASN A 77 -16.47 -4.86 8.61
CA ASN A 77 -15.02 -4.93 8.42
C ASN A 77 -14.53 -5.04 6.98
N GLY A 78 -15.35 -5.42 5.98
CA GLY A 78 -14.83 -5.73 4.64
C GLY A 78 -14.12 -4.53 3.98
N LEU A 79 -14.78 -3.37 4.01
CA LEU A 79 -14.22 -2.13 3.49
C LEU A 79 -13.10 -1.56 4.37
N GLU A 80 -13.22 -1.68 5.69
CA GLU A 80 -12.16 -1.28 6.62
C GLU A 80 -10.87 -2.07 6.37
N GLU A 81 -10.99 -3.38 6.25
CA GLU A 81 -9.89 -4.30 5.96
C GLU A 81 -9.27 -3.98 4.60
N ALA A 82 -10.09 -3.73 3.58
CA ALA A 82 -9.60 -3.32 2.26
C ALA A 82 -8.74 -2.05 2.33
N VAL A 83 -9.17 -1.05 3.10
CA VAL A 83 -8.42 0.19 3.30
C VAL A 83 -7.08 -0.10 3.99
N LYS A 84 -7.08 -0.90 5.06
CA LYS A 84 -5.85 -1.30 5.75
C LYS A 84 -4.89 -2.07 4.84
N GLN A 85 -5.41 -2.99 4.01
CA GLN A 85 -4.61 -3.75 3.05
C GLN A 85 -3.95 -2.84 2.01
N CYS A 86 -4.66 -1.86 1.46
CA CYS A 86 -4.07 -0.87 0.54
C CYS A 86 -2.95 -0.04 1.21
N ILE A 87 -3.11 0.34 2.48
CA ILE A 87 -2.08 1.08 3.24
C ILE A 87 -0.86 0.19 3.52
N ALA A 88 -1.09 -1.05 3.93
CA ALA A 88 -0.03 -2.03 4.19
C ALA A 88 0.75 -2.34 2.90
N ALA A 89 0.05 -2.58 1.79
CA ALA A 89 0.67 -2.76 0.48
C ALA A 89 1.50 -1.53 0.08
N ALA A 90 0.98 -0.31 0.25
CA ALA A 90 1.76 0.90 -0.05
C ALA A 90 3.08 0.96 0.73
N SER A 91 3.09 0.43 1.96
CA SER A 91 4.29 0.39 2.81
C SER A 91 5.35 -0.59 2.30
N HIS A 92 4.97 -1.60 1.54
CA HIS A 92 5.85 -2.64 1.00
C HIS A 92 6.21 -2.44 -0.48
N GLU A 93 5.70 -1.39 -1.11
CA GLU A 93 5.97 -1.03 -2.50
C GLU A 93 7.18 -0.10 -2.59
N ASN A 94 7.99 -0.24 -3.63
CA ASN A 94 9.18 0.58 -3.85
C ASN A 94 8.96 1.66 -4.92
N ASP A 95 8.04 1.48 -5.86
CA ASP A 95 7.72 2.52 -6.85
C ASP A 95 6.85 3.63 -6.23
N PRO A 96 7.34 4.88 -6.11
CA PRO A 96 6.57 5.98 -5.54
C PRO A 96 5.23 6.25 -6.24
N SER A 97 5.15 5.93 -7.54
CA SER A 97 3.93 6.07 -8.34
C SER A 97 2.87 5.07 -7.89
N ILE A 98 3.27 3.81 -7.67
CA ILE A 98 2.38 2.73 -7.21
C ILE A 98 2.01 2.94 -5.73
N GLN A 99 2.97 3.33 -4.88
CA GLN A 99 2.69 3.74 -3.49
C GLN A 99 1.60 4.81 -3.42
N LYS A 100 1.72 5.87 -4.23
CA LYS A 100 0.72 6.95 -4.29
C LYS A 100 -0.64 6.45 -4.77
N LEU A 101 -0.65 5.50 -5.69
CA LEU A 101 -1.87 4.91 -6.23
C LEU A 101 -2.62 4.07 -5.19
N LEU A 102 -1.89 3.23 -4.45
CA LEU A 102 -2.40 2.44 -3.33
C LEU A 102 -2.97 3.33 -2.21
N LEU A 103 -2.24 4.40 -1.84
CA LEU A 103 -2.71 5.36 -0.85
C LEU A 103 -3.95 6.13 -1.31
N LYS A 104 -4.07 6.47 -2.59
CA LYS A 104 -5.28 7.09 -3.13
C LYS A 104 -6.48 6.13 -3.07
N ALA A 105 -6.29 4.85 -3.38
CA ALA A 105 -7.33 3.84 -3.23
C ALA A 105 -7.77 3.68 -1.77
N ALA A 106 -6.83 3.70 -0.82
CA ALA A 106 -7.13 3.70 0.61
C ALA A 106 -7.95 4.93 1.04
N LEU A 107 -7.55 6.13 0.60
CA LEU A 107 -8.27 7.39 0.90
C LEU A 107 -9.67 7.41 0.28
N PHE A 108 -9.81 6.86 -0.93
CA PHE A 108 -11.09 6.63 -1.59
C PHE A 108 -11.99 5.72 -0.75
N GLY A 109 -11.53 4.53 -0.36
CA GLY A 109 -12.31 3.62 0.50
C GLY A 109 -12.68 4.24 1.85
N ARG A 110 -11.75 4.97 2.47
CA ARG A 110 -11.98 5.69 3.74
C ARG A 110 -13.14 6.67 3.66
N SER A 111 -13.32 7.36 2.53
CA SER A 111 -14.42 8.33 2.36
C SER A 111 -15.80 7.71 2.59
N PHE A 112 -15.96 6.43 2.29
CA PHE A 112 -17.21 5.68 2.50
C PHE A 112 -17.36 5.11 3.91
N LEU A 113 -16.30 5.10 4.73
CA LEU A 113 -16.34 4.74 6.16
C LEU A 113 -16.78 5.92 7.04
N CYS A 114 -16.54 7.15 6.58
CA CYS A 114 -16.91 8.38 7.30
C CYS A 114 -18.42 8.67 7.29
N VAL A 115 -19.17 8.14 6.33
CA VAL A 115 -20.59 8.44 6.15
C VAL A 115 -21.42 7.60 7.12
N ASN A 116 -21.74 8.16 8.28
CA ASN A 116 -22.71 7.59 9.20
C ASN A 116 -24.07 8.25 8.96
N LEU A 117 -24.91 7.64 8.11
CA LEU A 117 -26.25 8.16 7.79
C LEU A 117 -27.14 8.36 9.04
N ASN A 118 -26.82 7.68 10.15
CA ASN A 118 -27.61 7.69 11.37
C ASN A 118 -27.10 8.66 12.46
N ASN A 119 -26.02 9.41 12.24
CA ASN A 119 -25.57 10.43 13.20
C ASN A 119 -24.98 11.66 12.49
N PRO A 120 -25.80 12.67 12.16
CA PRO A 120 -25.36 13.90 11.52
C PRO A 120 -24.55 14.84 12.45
N ARG A 121 -24.37 14.49 13.73
CA ARG A 121 -23.56 15.26 14.71
C ARG A 121 -22.21 14.58 14.97
N GLY A 122 -21.36 14.58 13.94
CA GLY A 122 -19.95 14.95 14.05
C GLY A 122 -18.94 14.11 14.82
N SER A 123 -19.26 12.94 15.40
CA SER A 123 -18.22 12.08 15.98
C SER A 123 -17.63 11.15 14.92
N ILE A 124 -16.37 11.38 14.54
CA ILE A 124 -15.58 10.44 13.74
C ILE A 124 -15.62 9.08 14.46
N ARG A 125 -16.00 8.01 13.74
CA ARG A 125 -15.95 6.65 14.31
C ARG A 125 -14.52 6.38 14.78
N PRO A 126 -14.29 5.80 15.97
CA PRO A 126 -12.93 5.55 16.48
C PRO A 126 -12.07 4.79 15.47
N THR A 127 -12.67 3.86 14.73
CA THR A 127 -12.08 3.15 13.59
C THR A 127 -11.49 4.07 12.51
N VAL A 128 -12.22 5.11 12.10
CA VAL A 128 -11.78 6.05 11.06
C VAL A 128 -10.59 6.87 11.55
N GLN A 129 -10.57 7.22 12.84
CA GLN A 129 -9.42 7.90 13.46
C GLN A 129 -8.16 7.02 13.41
N VAL A 130 -8.27 5.75 13.78
CA VAL A 130 -7.15 4.78 13.72
C VAL A 130 -6.60 4.66 12.29
N ILE A 131 -7.47 4.62 11.27
CA ILE A 131 -7.05 4.58 9.86
C ILE A 131 -6.34 5.88 9.46
N ASN A 132 -6.81 7.04 9.92
CA ASN A 132 -6.14 8.32 9.66
C ASN A 132 -4.72 8.35 10.23
N ASP A 133 -4.57 7.92 11.49
CA ASP A 133 -3.28 7.88 12.15
C ASP A 133 -2.34 6.88 11.46
N LEU A 134 -2.85 5.71 11.05
CA LEU A 134 -2.10 4.73 10.27
C LEU A 134 -1.62 5.31 8.93
N CYS A 135 -2.53 5.90 8.14
CA CYS A 135 -2.22 6.53 6.86
C CYS A 135 -1.14 7.61 7.00
N THR A 136 -1.28 8.50 7.99
CA THR A 136 -0.34 9.62 8.17
C THR A 136 1.05 9.13 8.55
N ASN A 137 1.15 8.12 9.41
CA ASN A 137 2.42 7.49 9.77
C ASN A 137 3.07 6.82 8.56
N VAL A 138 2.33 6.02 7.79
CA VAL A 138 2.86 5.38 6.57
C VAL A 138 3.33 6.41 5.54
N ILE A 139 2.57 7.49 5.32
CA ILE A 139 2.99 8.56 4.40
C ILE A 139 4.29 9.22 4.87
N ARG A 140 4.46 9.44 6.18
CA ARG A 140 5.69 10.00 6.74
C ARG A 140 6.88 9.07 6.49
N ASP A 141 6.71 7.78 6.76
CA ASP A 141 7.74 6.75 6.58
C ASP A 141 8.13 6.60 5.11
N LEU A 142 7.15 6.54 4.20
CA LEU A 142 7.41 6.45 2.76
C LEU A 142 8.13 7.68 2.21
N ARG A 143 7.82 8.89 2.72
CA ARG A 143 8.56 10.10 2.35
C ARG A 143 10.02 10.00 2.77
N LEU A 144 10.30 9.47 3.96
CA LEU A 144 11.68 9.25 4.41
C LEU A 144 12.38 8.24 3.50
N ILE A 145 11.78 7.08 3.30
CA ILE A 145 12.33 5.97 2.51
C ILE A 145 12.61 6.41 1.06
N ASN A 146 11.64 7.06 0.40
CA ASN A 146 11.79 7.50 -0.98
C ASN A 146 12.89 8.57 -1.13
N ASN A 147 13.08 9.43 -0.12
CA ASN A 147 14.20 10.38 -0.13
C ASN A 147 15.55 9.66 0.02
N LEU A 148 15.65 8.61 0.83
CA LEU A 148 16.86 7.80 0.98
C LEU A 148 17.18 6.96 -0.26
N HIS A 149 16.15 6.52 -0.99
CA HIS A 149 16.28 5.81 -2.26
C HIS A 149 16.70 6.72 -3.42
N HIS A 150 16.65 8.05 -3.24
CA HIS A 150 17.07 8.98 -4.29
C HIS A 150 18.54 8.72 -4.67
N ILE A 151 18.85 8.78 -5.97
CA ILE A 151 20.12 8.33 -6.55
C ILE A 151 21.38 8.96 -5.90
N ASN A 152 21.23 10.15 -5.34
CA ASN A 152 22.30 10.88 -4.65
C ASN A 152 22.68 10.29 -3.28
N ILE A 153 21.76 9.56 -2.64
CA ILE A 153 21.95 8.94 -1.31
C ILE A 153 22.10 7.41 -1.47
N SER A 154 21.40 6.80 -2.44
CA SER A 154 21.49 5.39 -2.83
C SER A 154 21.47 4.41 -1.65
N MET A 155 20.59 4.64 -0.65
CA MET A 155 20.44 3.73 0.48
C MET A 155 19.12 2.97 0.36
N PRO A 156 19.11 1.71 -0.14
CA PRO A 156 17.89 0.91 -0.21
C PRO A 156 17.53 0.42 1.19
N LEU A 157 16.77 1.26 1.90
CA LEU A 157 16.14 0.97 3.18
C LEU A 157 14.70 0.51 2.95
N THR A 158 14.32 -0.66 3.46
CA THR A 158 12.94 -1.13 3.38
C THR A 158 12.11 -0.61 4.55
N PHE A 159 10.79 -0.64 4.39
CA PHE A 159 9.86 -0.28 5.46
C PHE A 159 10.00 -1.17 6.70
N LYS A 160 10.35 -2.45 6.53
CA LYS A 160 10.63 -3.33 7.67
C LYS A 160 11.90 -2.89 8.39
N GLN A 161 12.96 -2.54 7.67
CA GLN A 161 14.22 -2.09 8.27
C GLN A 161 14.05 -0.78 9.04
N LEU A 162 13.17 0.11 8.60
CA LEU A 162 12.87 1.37 9.30
C LEU A 162 12.19 1.16 10.67
N ARG A 163 11.45 0.05 10.84
CA ARG A 163 10.59 -0.19 12.02
C ARG A 163 11.14 -1.23 13.00
N ILE A 164 12.41 -1.62 12.85
CA ILE A 164 13.17 -2.36 13.86
C ILE A 164 13.69 -1.39 14.90
#